data_AF-A0A962G1W9-F1
#
_entry.id   AF-A0A962G1W9-F1
#
_cell.length_a   1.000
_cell.length_b   1.000
_cell.length_c   1.000
_cell.angle_alpha   90.00
_cell.angle_beta   90.00
_cell.angle_gamma   90.00
#
_symmetry.space_group_name_H-M   'P 1'
#
loop_
_entity.id
_entity.type
_entity.pdbx_description
1 polymer ?
#
loop_
_entity_poly.entity_id
_entity_poly.type
_entity_poly.pdbx_seq_one_letter_code
_entity_poly.pdbx_strand_id
1 'polypeptide(L)' 'MAEFTLPKNSKVQKGRHFPAPEGAKRVRTFKIYRWTPDDGENPR' A
#
# COMPACT_ATOMS: atom_id res chain seq x y z
N MET A 1 14.60 -26.97 -6.52
CA MET A 1 14.04 -25.70 -7.07
C MET A 1 14.19 -24.64 -6.00
N ALA A 2 14.74 -23.48 -6.33
CA ALA A 2 14.85 -22.37 -5.37
C ALA A 2 13.55 -21.53 -5.41
N GLU A 3 12.98 -21.22 -4.26
CA GLU A 3 11.85 -20.29 -4.14
C GLU A 3 12.36 -18.85 -4.18
N PHE A 4 12.05 -18.14 -5.27
CA PHE A 4 12.27 -16.70 -5.36
C PHE A 4 11.17 -15.98 -4.58
N THR A 5 11.40 -15.74 -3.29
CA THR A 5 10.51 -14.91 -2.47
C THR A 5 11.10 -13.52 -2.32
N LEU A 6 10.22 -12.51 -2.29
CA LEU A 6 10.64 -11.15 -1.99
C LEU A 6 11.19 -11.07 -0.56
N PRO A 7 12.30 -10.34 -0.34
CA PRO A 7 12.79 -10.05 0.99
C PRO A 7 11.70 -9.45 1.86
N LYS A 8 11.74 -9.71 3.18
CA LYS A 8 10.74 -9.24 4.14
C LYS A 8 10.43 -7.74 4.01
N ASN A 9 11.44 -6.94 3.67
CA ASN A 9 11.35 -5.48 3.57
C ASN A 9 10.90 -4.95 2.20
N SER A 10 10.66 -5.84 1.23
CA SER A 10 10.23 -5.50 -0.13
C SER A 10 8.83 -6.03 -0.45
N LYS A 11 8.13 -6.57 0.55
CA LYS A 11 6.73 -7.03 0.42
C LYS A 11 5.79 -5.84 0.62
N VAL A 12 4.92 -5.59 -0.36
CA VAL A 12 3.91 -4.52 -0.28
C VAL A 12 2.98 -4.77 0.90
N GLN A 13 2.83 -3.78 1.76
CA GLN A 13 1.92 -3.82 2.89
C GLN A 13 0.62 -3.08 2.57
N LYS A 14 -0.41 -3.25 3.41
CA LYS A 14 -1.64 -2.46 3.26
C LYS A 14 -1.33 -1.00 3.58
N GLY A 15 -1.62 -0.13 2.62
CA GLY A 15 -1.60 1.32 2.81
C GLY A 15 -2.69 1.82 3.77
N ARG A 16 -2.74 3.15 3.92
CA ARG A 16 -3.75 3.82 4.74
C ARG A 16 -5.10 3.83 4.02
N HIS A 17 -6.17 3.50 4.74
CA HIS A 17 -7.53 3.61 4.26
C HIS A 17 -8.12 4.97 4.63
N PHE A 18 -8.66 5.67 3.64
CA PHE A 18 -9.34 6.95 3.82
C PHE A 18 -10.78 6.78 3.34
N PRO A 19 -11.74 6.61 4.28
CA PRO A 19 -13.13 6.44 3.90
C PRO A 19 -13.68 7.74 3.29
N ALA A 20 -14.59 7.59 2.32
CA ALA A 20 -15.37 8.73 1.86
C ALA A 20 -16.29 9.23 2.99
N PRO A 21 -16.54 10.55 3.07
CA PRO A 21 -17.49 11.10 4.04
C PRO A 21 -18.91 10.56 3.79
N GLU A 22 -19.72 10.53 4.85
CA GLU A 22 -21.09 10.06 4.79
C GLU A 22 -21.92 10.90 3.80
N GLY A 23 -22.72 10.23 2.96
CA GLY A 23 -23.52 10.89 1.91
C GLY A 23 -22.79 11.17 0.59
N ALA A 24 -21.55 10.70 0.42
CA ALA A 24 -20.83 10.83 -0.84
C ALA A 24 -21.53 10.05 -1.99
N LYS A 25 -22.00 10.78 -3.00
CA LYS A 25 -22.79 10.21 -4.11
C LYS A 25 -21.96 9.52 -5.19
N ARG A 26 -20.65 9.79 -5.26
CA ARG A 26 -19.74 9.26 -6.29
C ARG A 26 -18.38 8.90 -5.69
N VAL A 27 -18.37 7.87 -4.85
CA VAL A 27 -17.13 7.36 -4.24
C VAL A 27 -16.28 6.67 -5.31
N ARG A 28 -14.97 6.92 -5.28
CA ARG A 28 -13.98 6.21 -6.11
C ARG A 28 -12.85 5.71 -5.23
N THR A 29 -12.43 4.49 -5.48
CA THR A 29 -11.31 3.86 -4.77
C THR A 29 -10.04 4.06 -5.56
N PHE A 30 -9.04 4.65 -4.93
CA PHE A 30 -7.69 4.79 -5.50
C PHE A 30 -6.72 3.93 -4.70
N LYS A 31 -5.92 3.13 -5.41
CA LYS A 31 -4.80 2.40 -4.82
C LYS A 31 -3.55 3.22 -5.09
N ILE A 32 -2.96 3.77 -4.04
CA ILE A 32 -1.74 4.58 -4.14
C ILE A 32 -0.58 3.70 -3.70
N TYR A 33 0.39 3.51 -4.58
CA TYR A 33 1.66 2.89 -4.23
C TYR A 33 2.61 3.98 -3.71
N ARG A 34 3.09 3.82 -2.47
CA ARG A 34 4.07 4.71 -1.84
C ARG A 34 5.22 3.91 -1.27
N TRP A 35 6.43 4.22 -1.73
CA TRP A 35 7.67 3.73 -1.18
C TRP A 35 8.62 4.91 -0.98
N THR A 36 9.19 5.02 0.21
CA THR A 36 10.21 6.01 0.56
C THR A 36 11.49 5.26 0.92
N PRO A 37 12.65 5.58 0.32
CA PRO A 37 13.91 4.92 0.66
C PRO A 37 14.41 5.27 2.07
N ASP A 38 14.02 6.42 2.61
CA ASP A 38 14.55 6.96 3.88
C ASP A 38 13.82 6.45 5.13
N ASP A 39 12.53 6.11 5.00
CA ASP A 39 11.69 5.72 6.14
C ASP A 39 11.99 4.29 6.65
N GLY A 40 12.77 3.51 5.90
CA GLY A 40 13.06 2.10 6.22
C GLY A 40 11.84 1.17 6.22
N GLU A 41 10.66 1.68 5.84
CA GLU A 41 9.40 0.95 5.82
C GLU A 41 9.18 0.26 4.46
N ASN A 42 8.36 -0.80 4.48
CA ASN A 42 7.94 -1.47 3.26
C ASN A 42 7.08 -0.56 2.36
N PRO A 43 7.09 -0.79 1.04
CA PRO A 43 6.12 -0.18 0.13
C PRO A 43 4.68 -0.43 0.59
N ARG A 44 3.79 0.55 0.42
CA ARG A 44 2.38 0.43 0.83
C ARG A 44 1.40 1.11 -0.10
#